data_AF-A0A8B8UM76-F1
#
_entry.id   AF-A0A8B8UM76-F1
#
_cell.length_a   1.000
_cell.length_b   1.000
_cell.length_c   1.000
_cell.angle_alpha   90.00
_cell.angle_beta   90.00
_cell.angle_gamma   90.00
#
_symmetry.space_group_name_H-M   'P 1'
#
loop_
_entity.id
_entity.type
_entity.pdbx_description
1 polymer ?
#
loop_
_entity_poly.entity_id
_entity_poly.type
_entity_poly.pdbx_seq_one_letter_code
_entity_poly.pdbx_strand_id
1 'polypeptide(L)'
;MTFVQQLQEAGERFKCINGLLWVIFGLGVLKCTTLSLRFLALIFDLFLLPAVSFDKYGAKTGKYCVVTGASDGIGKEFARQMAKRGFNLILISRTQSKLEALQKELEDEHHVVVKILAIDIAEDTETNYESIKELCAHLPITVLVNNVGQSHSIPVPFLETEEKELRDIITINNTATLLITQIIVPRIVETVKAEKKNAGTRGLVLTMGSFGGLIPTPLLATYSGSKSFLQSWSNSLAGELSKDAIDVELIISYLVTSSMSKIRRSSLMIPNPQQFVKSTLKSVGRRCGSQDRYATMTPYWAHAVYQFVITETFGVYSKIVNSINYTFHKSIRIRALKKAARQVKKE
;
A
#
# COMPACT_ATOMS: atom_id res chain seq x y z
N MET A 1 29.25 1.79 -47.32
CA MET A 1 27.77 1.96 -47.39
C MET A 1 27.26 2.04 -45.95
N THR A 2 26.59 3.11 -45.56
CA THR A 2 26.08 3.30 -44.19
C THR A 2 24.81 2.48 -43.96
N PHE A 3 24.44 2.21 -42.69
CA PHE A 3 23.20 1.50 -42.36
C PHE A 3 21.96 2.15 -43.00
N VAL A 4 21.94 3.50 -43.04
CA VAL A 4 20.87 4.28 -43.68
C VAL A 4 20.83 4.05 -45.19
N GLN A 5 21.99 3.99 -45.86
CA GLN A 5 22.07 3.72 -47.31
C GLN A 5 21.64 2.30 -47.67
N GLN A 6 22.01 1.29 -46.86
CA GLN A 6 21.57 -0.09 -47.04
C GLN A 6 20.06 -0.25 -46.81
N LEU A 7 19.49 0.50 -45.86
CA LEU A 7 18.05 0.53 -45.60
C LEU A 7 17.27 1.16 -46.76
N GLN A 8 17.81 2.22 -47.36
CA GLN A 8 17.22 2.88 -48.54
C GLN A 8 17.26 1.97 -49.78
N GLU A 9 18.40 1.34 -50.11
CA GLU A 9 18.49 0.40 -51.23
C GLU A 9 17.55 -0.81 -51.08
N ALA A 10 17.45 -1.39 -49.87
CA ALA A 10 16.53 -2.48 -49.59
C ALA A 10 15.05 -2.05 -49.68
N GLY A 11 14.75 -0.80 -49.28
CA GLY A 11 13.41 -0.21 -49.35
C GLY A 11 12.95 0.13 -50.78
N GLU A 12 13.87 0.54 -51.66
CA GLU A 12 13.57 0.79 -53.08
C GLU A 12 13.34 -0.51 -53.87
N ARG A 13 14.07 -1.58 -53.52
CA ARG A 13 13.96 -2.89 -54.19
C ARG A 13 12.73 -3.71 -53.76
N PHE A 14 12.23 -3.48 -52.55
CA PHE A 14 11.08 -4.19 -52.00
C PHE A 14 10.14 -3.22 -51.26
N LYS A 15 9.14 -2.67 -51.96
CA LYS A 15 8.15 -1.73 -51.40
C LYS A 15 7.50 -2.23 -50.09
N CYS A 16 7.32 -3.54 -49.96
CA CYS A 16 6.81 -4.18 -48.74
C CYS A 16 7.77 -4.05 -47.54
N ILE A 17 9.09 -4.15 -47.76
CA ILE A 17 10.11 -3.99 -46.71
C ILE A 17 10.14 -2.53 -46.24
N ASN A 18 10.07 -1.56 -47.17
CA ASN A 18 9.99 -0.15 -46.80
C ASN A 18 8.75 0.16 -45.95
N GLY A 19 7.58 -0.36 -46.35
CA GLY A 19 6.35 -0.25 -45.56
C GLY A 19 6.51 -0.82 -44.15
N LEU A 20 7.11 -2.01 -44.01
CA LEU A 20 7.38 -2.64 -42.71
C LEU A 20 8.32 -1.79 -41.84
N LEU A 21 9.37 -1.21 -42.42
CA LEU A 21 10.32 -0.35 -41.70
C LEU A 21 9.64 0.91 -41.15
N TRP A 22 8.76 1.56 -41.92
CA TRP A 22 7.98 2.70 -41.45
C TRP A 22 6.99 2.33 -40.34
N VAL A 23 6.39 1.14 -40.40
CA VAL A 23 5.53 0.63 -39.32
C VAL A 23 6.34 0.42 -38.04
N ILE A 24 7.50 -0.23 -38.13
CA ILE A 24 8.38 -0.44 -36.96
C ILE A 24 8.85 0.89 -36.38
N PHE A 25 9.25 1.85 -37.23
CA PHE A 25 9.63 3.19 -36.80
C PHE A 25 8.48 3.92 -36.10
N GLY A 26 7.27 3.89 -36.68
CA GLY A 26 6.07 4.48 -36.08
C GLY A 26 5.73 3.88 -34.71
N LEU A 27 5.81 2.56 -34.57
CA LEU A 27 5.65 1.87 -33.28
C LEU A 27 6.73 2.28 -32.26
N GLY A 28 7.98 2.43 -32.71
CA GLY A 28 9.08 2.93 -31.89
C GLY A 28 8.83 4.34 -31.36
N VAL A 29 8.44 5.28 -32.24
CA VAL A 29 8.10 6.65 -31.86
C VAL A 29 6.94 6.68 -30.87
N LEU A 30 5.89 5.89 -31.10
CA LEU A 30 4.74 5.79 -30.18
C LEU A 30 5.17 5.28 -28.80
N LYS A 31 6.00 4.24 -28.73
CA LYS A 31 6.50 3.70 -27.45
C LYS A 31 7.40 4.70 -26.72
N CYS A 32 8.32 5.37 -27.41
CA CYS A 32 9.17 6.40 -26.81
C CYS A 32 8.35 7.60 -26.29
N THR A 33 7.35 8.03 -27.06
CA THR A 33 6.46 9.14 -26.68
C THR A 33 5.65 8.78 -25.44
N THR A 34 5.00 7.61 -25.44
CA THR A 34 4.20 7.16 -24.29
C THR A 34 5.05 6.95 -23.04
N LEU A 35 6.25 6.38 -23.16
CA LEU A 35 7.20 6.24 -22.06
C LEU A 35 7.59 7.61 -21.47
N SER A 36 7.89 8.58 -22.34
CA SER A 36 8.27 9.94 -21.94
C SER A 36 7.13 10.65 -21.20
N LEU A 37 5.91 10.58 -21.73
CA LEU A 37 4.72 11.17 -21.09
C LEU A 37 4.43 10.53 -19.73
N ARG A 38 4.57 9.21 -19.63
CA ARG A 38 4.42 8.48 -18.36
C ARG A 38 5.50 8.85 -17.36
N PHE A 39 6.75 8.96 -17.79
CA PHE A 39 7.83 9.44 -16.92
C PHE A 39 7.58 10.88 -16.44
N LEU A 40 7.15 11.78 -17.32
CA LEU A 40 6.76 13.14 -16.94
C LEU A 40 5.63 13.11 -15.92
N ALA A 41 4.55 12.35 -16.16
CA ALA A 41 3.44 12.20 -15.23
C ALA A 41 3.89 11.70 -13.84
N LEU A 42 4.88 10.80 -13.79
CA LEU A 42 5.49 10.33 -12.54
C LEU A 42 6.16 11.48 -11.78
N ILE A 43 6.96 12.30 -12.48
CA ILE A 43 7.63 13.46 -11.89
C ILE A 43 6.60 14.49 -11.40
N PHE A 44 5.55 14.75 -12.17
CA PHE A 44 4.46 15.64 -11.78
C PHE A 44 3.78 15.17 -10.50
N ASP A 45 3.37 13.89 -10.43
CA ASP A 45 2.69 13.29 -9.27
C ASP A 45 3.53 13.38 -7.98
N LEU A 46 4.83 13.07 -8.08
CA LEU A 46 5.73 12.99 -6.93
C LEU A 46 6.16 14.37 -6.41
N PHE A 47 6.53 15.26 -7.32
CA PHE A 47 7.30 16.46 -6.96
C PHE A 47 6.56 17.77 -7.22
N LEU A 48 5.73 17.86 -8.25
CA LEU A 48 5.17 19.15 -8.71
C LEU A 48 3.75 19.42 -8.21
N LEU A 49 2.91 18.39 -8.06
CA LEU A 49 1.54 18.60 -7.59
C LEU A 49 1.50 18.95 -6.07
N PRO A 50 0.66 19.94 -5.67
CA PRO A 50 0.57 20.42 -4.28
C PRO A 50 0.09 19.31 -3.35
N ALA A 51 0.27 19.41 -2.03
CA ALA A 51 -0.23 18.37 -1.12
C ALA A 51 -1.77 18.29 -1.13
N VAL A 52 -2.34 17.10 -0.98
CA VAL A 52 -3.79 16.90 -0.84
C VAL A 52 -4.29 17.53 0.47
N SER A 53 -5.31 18.37 0.40
CA SER A 53 -6.02 18.84 1.60
C SER A 53 -6.91 17.72 2.16
N PHE A 54 -6.87 17.53 3.48
CA PHE A 54 -7.73 16.60 4.22
C PHE A 54 -9.01 17.26 4.74
N ASP A 55 -9.21 18.55 4.49
CA ASP A 55 -10.46 19.24 4.86
C ASP A 55 -11.65 18.59 4.15
N LYS A 56 -11.47 18.15 2.89
CA LYS A 56 -12.47 17.37 2.14
C LYS A 56 -12.82 16.02 2.77
N TYR A 57 -11.97 15.49 3.65
CA TYR A 57 -12.24 14.25 4.40
C TYR A 57 -12.69 14.52 5.83
N GLY A 58 -12.91 15.78 6.23
CA GLY A 58 -13.39 16.13 7.57
C GLY A 58 -12.30 16.40 8.61
N ALA A 59 -11.09 16.78 8.17
CA ALA A 59 -10.06 17.28 9.10
C ALA A 59 -10.60 18.49 9.89
N LYS A 60 -10.34 18.52 11.21
CA LYS A 60 -10.73 19.61 12.13
C LYS A 60 -12.24 19.83 12.30
N THR A 61 -13.08 18.90 11.84
CA THR A 61 -14.55 18.98 11.98
C THR A 61 -15.11 17.93 12.96
N GLY A 62 -14.26 17.38 13.82
CA GLY A 62 -14.63 16.36 14.82
C GLY A 62 -14.85 14.95 14.25
N LYS A 63 -14.54 14.73 12.97
CA LYS A 63 -14.65 13.41 12.33
C LYS A 63 -13.56 12.45 12.79
N TYR A 64 -13.86 11.17 12.71
CA TYR A 64 -12.98 10.09 13.16
C TYR A 64 -12.24 9.42 12.00
N CYS A 65 -10.98 9.07 12.25
CA CYS A 65 -10.18 8.16 11.45
C CYS A 65 -9.93 6.86 12.23
N VAL A 66 -10.31 5.73 11.64
CA VAL A 66 -10.04 4.39 12.16
C VAL A 66 -8.71 3.90 11.62
N VAL A 67 -7.80 3.44 12.49
CA VAL A 67 -6.50 2.89 12.09
C VAL A 67 -6.32 1.50 12.69
N THR A 68 -6.21 0.48 11.83
CA THR A 68 -5.90 -0.89 12.26
C THR A 68 -4.40 -1.13 12.31
N GLY A 69 -3.92 -1.93 13.25
CA GLY A 69 -2.48 -2.14 13.45
C GLY A 69 -1.75 -0.89 13.94
N ALA A 70 -2.39 -0.08 14.78
CA ALA A 70 -1.91 1.26 15.16
C ALA A 70 -0.76 1.28 16.18
N SER A 71 -0.39 0.15 16.79
CA SER A 71 0.55 0.13 17.92
C SER A 71 2.03 0.29 17.56
N ASP A 72 2.43 0.13 16.28
CA ASP A 72 3.82 0.25 15.83
C ASP A 72 3.91 0.61 14.33
N GLY A 73 5.10 1.00 13.88
CA GLY A 73 5.46 1.15 12.48
C GLY A 73 4.58 2.14 11.70
N ILE A 74 4.12 1.71 10.54
CA ILE A 74 3.34 2.53 9.60
C ILE A 74 1.99 2.94 10.21
N GLY A 75 1.30 2.03 10.89
CA GLY A 75 0.00 2.31 11.53
C GLY A 75 0.10 3.37 12.63
N LYS A 76 1.11 3.24 13.51
CA LYS A 76 1.39 4.26 14.55
C LYS A 76 1.61 5.64 13.93
N GLU A 77 2.33 5.68 12.83
CA GLU A 77 2.63 6.94 12.16
C GLU A 77 1.42 7.53 11.42
N PHE A 78 0.55 6.70 10.83
CA PHE A 78 -0.75 7.16 10.34
C PHE A 78 -1.56 7.82 11.46
N ALA A 79 -1.66 7.20 12.63
CA ALA A 79 -2.35 7.77 13.78
C ALA A 79 -1.81 9.17 14.13
N ARG A 80 -0.49 9.31 14.30
CA ARG A 80 0.18 10.60 14.56
C ARG A 80 -0.14 11.66 13.52
N GLN A 81 0.03 11.33 12.25
CA GLN A 81 -0.15 12.30 11.17
C GLN A 81 -1.61 12.65 10.91
N MET A 82 -2.55 11.77 11.24
CA MET A 82 -3.99 12.05 11.18
C MET A 82 -4.45 12.89 12.38
N ALA A 83 -3.97 12.61 13.59
CA ALA A 83 -4.22 13.47 14.76
C ALA A 83 -3.68 14.88 14.54
N LYS A 84 -2.45 15.02 14.02
CA LYS A 84 -1.87 16.33 13.64
C LYS A 84 -2.72 17.11 12.64
N ARG A 85 -3.50 16.42 11.81
CA ARG A 85 -4.45 17.04 10.85
C ARG A 85 -5.78 17.43 11.50
N GLY A 86 -6.02 17.06 12.75
CA GLY A 86 -7.23 17.37 13.51
C GLY A 86 -8.34 16.33 13.37
N PHE A 87 -7.99 15.07 13.11
CA PHE A 87 -8.95 13.96 13.22
C PHE A 87 -8.97 13.40 14.63
N ASN A 88 -10.17 13.11 15.13
CA ASN A 88 -10.32 12.16 16.23
C ASN A 88 -9.95 10.76 15.74
N LEU A 89 -9.56 9.86 16.64
CA LEU A 89 -9.01 8.56 16.25
C LEU A 89 -9.71 7.40 16.93
N ILE A 90 -9.80 6.29 16.20
CA ILE A 90 -10.10 4.96 16.75
C ILE A 90 -8.92 4.06 16.40
N LEU A 91 -8.18 3.62 17.42
CA LEU A 91 -6.95 2.86 17.26
C LEU A 91 -7.16 1.40 17.64
N ILE A 92 -7.02 0.51 16.67
CA ILE A 92 -7.23 -0.92 16.86
C ILE A 92 -5.88 -1.63 16.72
N SER A 93 -5.48 -2.36 17.76
CA SER A 93 -4.29 -3.21 17.72
C SER A 93 -4.34 -4.27 18.82
N ARG A 94 -3.28 -5.05 19.00
CA ARG A 94 -3.28 -6.19 19.95
C ARG A 94 -2.80 -5.82 21.35
N THR A 95 -1.94 -4.81 21.46
CA THR A 95 -1.23 -4.50 22.72
C THR A 95 -1.82 -3.27 23.39
N GLN A 96 -2.64 -3.49 24.44
CA GLN A 96 -3.31 -2.45 25.22
C GLN A 96 -2.35 -1.34 25.68
N SER A 97 -1.26 -1.70 26.35
CA SER A 97 -0.31 -0.72 26.91
C SER A 97 0.33 0.20 25.85
N LYS A 98 0.54 -0.31 24.63
CA LYS A 98 1.05 0.51 23.51
C LYS A 98 -0.02 1.47 22.97
N LEU A 99 -1.29 1.03 22.97
CA LEU A 99 -2.41 1.86 22.56
C LEU A 99 -2.67 2.97 23.57
N GLU A 100 -2.64 2.68 24.86
CA GLU A 100 -2.80 3.68 25.93
C GLU A 100 -1.68 4.74 25.89
N ALA A 101 -0.43 4.30 25.70
CA ALA A 101 0.69 5.22 25.56
C ALA A 101 0.55 6.13 24.33
N LEU A 102 0.09 5.58 23.20
CA LEU A 102 -0.16 6.35 21.98
C LEU A 102 -1.38 7.27 22.12
N GLN A 103 -2.45 6.80 22.76
CA GLN A 103 -3.63 7.62 23.05
C GLN A 103 -3.23 8.87 23.81
N LYS A 104 -2.54 8.70 24.94
CA LYS A 104 -2.06 9.82 25.76
C LYS A 104 -1.17 10.77 24.96
N GLU A 105 -0.19 10.22 24.22
CA GLU A 105 0.69 11.00 23.34
C GLU A 105 -0.10 11.91 22.39
N LEU A 106 -1.13 11.37 21.72
CA LEU A 106 -1.89 12.12 20.71
C LEU A 106 -2.90 13.11 21.30
N GLU A 107 -3.52 12.76 22.43
CA GLU A 107 -4.45 13.65 23.14
C GLU A 107 -3.70 14.86 23.73
N ASP A 108 -2.52 14.63 24.31
CA ASP A 108 -1.66 15.68 24.89
C ASP A 108 -1.09 16.61 23.80
N GLU A 109 -0.59 16.06 22.67
CA GLU A 109 0.07 16.86 21.63
C GLU A 109 -0.88 17.56 20.64
N HIS A 110 -2.08 17.00 20.42
CA HIS A 110 -2.96 17.44 19.33
C HIS A 110 -4.37 17.81 19.77
N HIS A 111 -4.73 17.58 21.04
CA HIS A 111 -6.04 17.90 21.60
C HIS A 111 -7.21 17.28 20.81
N VAL A 112 -6.98 16.10 20.25
CA VAL A 112 -8.00 15.28 19.58
C VAL A 112 -8.55 14.25 20.57
N VAL A 113 -9.72 13.67 20.29
CA VAL A 113 -10.25 12.53 21.05
C VAL A 113 -9.72 11.24 20.46
N VAL A 114 -9.16 10.36 21.30
CA VAL A 114 -8.68 9.04 20.86
C VAL A 114 -9.43 7.95 21.60
N LYS A 115 -9.98 7.01 20.84
CA LYS A 115 -10.57 5.76 21.35
C LYS A 115 -9.65 4.60 20.99
N ILE A 116 -9.53 3.62 21.87
CA ILE A 116 -8.65 2.46 21.67
C ILE A 116 -9.43 1.15 21.81
N LEU A 117 -8.99 0.14 21.07
CA LEU A 117 -9.49 -1.23 21.20
C LEU A 117 -8.33 -2.22 21.07
N ALA A 118 -8.05 -2.94 22.15
CA ALA A 118 -7.10 -4.04 22.15
C ALA A 118 -7.78 -5.37 21.83
N ILE A 119 -7.54 -5.90 20.64
CA ILE A 119 -8.05 -7.20 20.18
C ILE A 119 -6.98 -7.92 19.36
N ASP A 120 -6.88 -9.25 19.49
CA ASP A 120 -6.08 -10.05 18.56
C ASP A 120 -6.90 -10.47 17.35
N ILE A 121 -6.67 -9.75 16.24
CA ILE A 121 -7.33 -10.00 14.96
C ILE A 121 -7.02 -11.41 14.40
N ALA A 122 -5.94 -12.07 14.86
CA ALA A 122 -5.64 -13.44 14.45
C ALA A 122 -6.66 -14.47 14.98
N GLU A 123 -7.38 -14.16 16.06
CA GLU A 123 -8.37 -15.07 16.66
C GLU A 123 -9.65 -15.19 15.83
N ASP A 124 -9.93 -14.21 14.96
CA ASP A 124 -11.07 -14.22 14.01
C ASP A 124 -12.43 -14.53 14.66
N THR A 125 -12.70 -13.93 15.82
CA THR A 125 -13.93 -14.17 16.58
C THR A 125 -15.02 -13.13 16.26
N GLU A 126 -16.29 -13.55 16.35
CA GLU A 126 -17.44 -12.64 16.22
C GLU A 126 -17.38 -11.50 17.25
N THR A 127 -16.96 -11.81 18.48
CA THR A 127 -16.79 -10.83 19.57
C THR A 127 -15.83 -9.70 19.19
N ASN A 128 -14.74 -9.98 18.46
CA ASN A 128 -13.82 -8.94 17.99
C ASN A 128 -14.54 -7.97 17.04
N TYR A 129 -15.32 -8.49 16.11
CA TYR A 129 -16.04 -7.68 15.12
C TYR A 129 -17.20 -6.90 15.74
N GLU A 130 -17.94 -7.49 16.68
CA GLU A 130 -18.97 -6.76 17.43
C GLU A 130 -18.37 -5.66 18.30
N SER A 131 -17.23 -5.89 18.94
CA SER A 131 -16.53 -4.85 19.71
C SER A 131 -16.12 -3.66 18.83
N ILE A 132 -15.67 -3.90 17.58
CA ILE A 132 -15.36 -2.83 16.62
C ILE A 132 -16.62 -2.06 16.26
N LYS A 133 -17.72 -2.77 15.98
CA LYS A 133 -19.00 -2.20 15.59
C LYS A 133 -19.60 -1.34 16.69
N GLU A 134 -19.58 -1.81 17.93
CA GLU A 134 -20.01 -1.06 19.12
C GLU A 134 -19.16 0.19 19.34
N LEU A 135 -17.83 0.07 19.29
CA LEU A 135 -16.93 1.20 19.50
C LEU A 135 -17.11 2.30 18.44
N CYS A 136 -17.41 1.89 17.20
CA CYS A 136 -17.63 2.79 16.08
C CYS A 136 -19.09 3.28 15.99
N ALA A 137 -19.97 2.83 16.89
CA ALA A 137 -21.37 3.16 16.82
C ALA A 137 -21.59 4.67 17.06
N HIS A 138 -22.42 5.29 16.22
CA HIS A 138 -22.82 6.69 16.30
C HIS A 138 -21.69 7.71 16.17
N LEU A 139 -20.47 7.29 15.82
CA LEU A 139 -19.35 8.19 15.58
C LEU A 139 -19.32 8.65 14.11
N PRO A 140 -19.00 9.93 13.87
CA PRO A 140 -18.94 10.45 12.51
C PRO A 140 -17.60 10.10 11.86
N ILE A 141 -17.49 8.87 11.35
CA ILE A 141 -16.28 8.33 10.74
C ILE A 141 -16.21 8.73 9.27
N THR A 142 -15.05 9.18 8.82
CA THR A 142 -14.83 9.52 7.39
C THR A 142 -13.60 8.84 6.80
N VAL A 143 -12.68 8.34 7.62
CA VAL A 143 -11.45 7.71 7.14
C VAL A 143 -11.22 6.35 7.78
N LEU A 144 -10.92 5.34 6.96
CA LEU A 144 -10.44 4.03 7.38
C LEU A 144 -9.03 3.78 6.84
N VAL A 145 -8.10 3.42 7.71
CA VAL A 145 -6.76 2.95 7.36
C VAL A 145 -6.62 1.47 7.71
N ASN A 146 -6.84 0.62 6.72
CA ASN A 146 -6.58 -0.81 6.77
C ASN A 146 -5.07 -1.07 6.70
N ASN A 147 -4.41 -1.02 7.85
CA ASN A 147 -2.96 -1.19 7.96
C ASN A 147 -2.54 -2.49 8.66
N VAL A 148 -3.41 -3.11 9.46
CA VAL A 148 -3.08 -4.40 10.09
C VAL A 148 -2.61 -5.41 9.05
N GLY A 149 -1.57 -6.17 9.39
CA GLY A 149 -1.05 -7.19 8.50
C GLY A 149 0.04 -8.02 9.15
N GLN A 150 0.26 -9.19 8.55
CA GLN A 150 1.32 -10.12 8.91
C GLN A 150 2.04 -10.59 7.65
N SER A 151 3.36 -10.69 7.74
CA SER A 151 4.22 -11.36 6.77
C SER A 151 4.81 -12.60 7.45
N HIS A 152 5.44 -13.48 6.66
CA HIS A 152 6.20 -14.58 7.23
C HIS A 152 7.27 -14.08 8.19
N SER A 153 7.52 -14.87 9.23
CA SER A 153 8.58 -14.62 10.21
C SER A 153 9.96 -14.52 9.55
N ILE A 154 10.24 -15.39 8.58
CA ILE A 154 11.40 -15.35 7.69
C ILE A 154 10.95 -15.83 6.30
N PRO A 155 11.70 -15.55 5.21
CA PRO A 155 11.41 -16.22 3.95
C PRO A 155 11.58 -17.74 4.06
N VAL A 156 10.56 -18.48 3.63
CA VAL A 156 10.44 -19.92 3.81
C VAL A 156 9.83 -20.58 2.57
N PRO A 157 10.36 -21.73 2.09
CA PRO A 157 9.71 -22.51 1.06
C PRO A 157 8.28 -22.84 1.47
N PHE A 158 7.34 -22.76 0.52
CA PHE A 158 5.93 -23.00 0.81
C PHE A 158 5.69 -24.38 1.46
N LEU A 159 6.39 -25.40 0.97
CA LEU A 159 6.32 -26.78 1.49
C LEU A 159 6.82 -26.94 2.94
N GLU A 160 7.55 -25.95 3.46
CA GLU A 160 8.09 -25.94 4.82
C GLU A 160 7.34 -24.95 5.73
N THR A 161 6.33 -24.25 5.21
CA THR A 161 5.61 -23.24 5.98
C THR A 161 4.57 -23.93 6.86
N GLU A 162 4.57 -23.61 8.16
CA GLU A 162 3.59 -24.17 9.10
C GLU A 162 2.17 -23.74 8.74
N GLU A 163 1.21 -24.67 8.85
CA GLU A 163 -0.20 -24.39 8.54
C GLU A 163 -0.75 -23.20 9.33
N LYS A 164 -0.36 -23.07 10.60
CA LYS A 164 -0.77 -21.94 11.44
C LYS A 164 -0.32 -20.60 10.84
N GLU A 165 0.93 -20.49 10.39
CA GLU A 165 1.43 -19.25 9.77
C GLU A 165 0.69 -18.96 8.46
N LEU A 166 0.36 -19.99 7.67
CA LEU A 166 -0.45 -19.85 6.46
C LEU A 166 -1.82 -19.26 6.77
N ARG A 167 -2.54 -19.83 7.76
CA ARG A 167 -3.87 -19.37 8.18
C ARG A 167 -3.83 -17.97 8.76
N ASP A 168 -2.90 -17.70 9.69
CA ASP A 168 -2.74 -16.39 10.31
C ASP A 168 -2.55 -15.28 9.26
N ILE A 169 -1.71 -15.52 8.23
CA ILE A 169 -1.48 -14.55 7.14
C ILE A 169 -2.78 -14.24 6.39
N ILE A 170 -3.56 -15.25 6.02
CA ILE A 170 -4.81 -15.05 5.26
C ILE A 170 -5.87 -14.39 6.15
N THR A 171 -6.05 -14.87 7.37
CA THR A 171 -7.01 -14.32 8.33
C THR A 171 -6.75 -12.84 8.58
N ILE A 172 -5.50 -12.48 8.94
CA ILE A 172 -5.16 -11.10 9.30
C ILE A 172 -5.14 -10.18 8.07
N ASN A 173 -4.52 -10.61 6.97
CA ASN A 173 -4.37 -9.74 5.80
C ASN A 173 -5.64 -9.64 4.96
N ASN A 174 -6.49 -10.66 4.94
CA ASN A 174 -7.64 -10.72 4.05
C ASN A 174 -8.94 -10.74 4.84
N THR A 175 -9.25 -11.83 5.56
CA THR A 175 -10.56 -12.00 6.23
C THR A 175 -10.91 -10.81 7.12
N ALA A 176 -10.02 -10.46 8.04
CA ALA A 176 -10.23 -9.35 8.95
C ALA A 176 -10.32 -8.00 8.23
N THR A 177 -9.52 -7.79 7.19
CA THR A 177 -9.58 -6.53 6.40
C THR A 177 -10.95 -6.39 5.73
N LEU A 178 -11.50 -7.47 5.17
CA LEU A 178 -12.84 -7.47 4.57
C LEU A 178 -13.91 -7.15 5.60
N LEU A 179 -13.93 -7.88 6.72
CA LEU A 179 -14.97 -7.77 7.75
C LEU A 179 -14.95 -6.40 8.44
N ILE A 180 -13.76 -5.90 8.79
CA ILE A 180 -13.61 -4.55 9.33
C ILE A 180 -14.10 -3.51 8.33
N THR A 181 -13.77 -3.67 7.05
CA THR A 181 -14.23 -2.73 6.01
C THR A 181 -15.75 -2.77 5.86
N GLN A 182 -16.38 -3.95 5.92
CA GLN A 182 -17.84 -4.09 5.89
C GLN A 182 -18.53 -3.45 7.10
N ILE A 183 -17.86 -3.37 8.25
CA ILE A 183 -18.38 -2.70 9.45
C ILE A 183 -18.25 -1.17 9.33
N ILE A 184 -17.10 -0.69 8.86
CA ILE A 184 -16.76 0.74 8.92
C ILE A 184 -17.25 1.53 7.70
N VAL A 185 -17.20 0.97 6.49
CA VAL A 185 -17.59 1.70 5.27
C VAL A 185 -19.05 2.18 5.31
N PRO A 186 -20.05 1.40 5.76
CA PRO A 186 -21.41 1.91 5.90
C PRO A 186 -21.49 3.16 6.78
N ARG A 187 -20.68 3.24 7.85
CA ARG A 187 -20.61 4.44 8.71
C ARG A 187 -19.99 5.64 8.00
N ILE A 188 -19.01 5.42 7.14
CA ILE A 188 -18.44 6.46 6.29
C ILE A 188 -19.51 6.98 5.31
N VAL A 189 -20.24 6.06 4.65
CA VAL A 189 -21.35 6.41 3.74
C VAL A 189 -22.42 7.25 4.47
N GLU A 190 -22.86 6.80 5.64
CA GLU A 190 -23.84 7.52 6.47
C GLU A 190 -23.35 8.92 6.83
N THR A 191 -22.11 9.03 7.29
CA THR A 191 -21.50 10.31 7.69
C THR A 191 -21.39 11.28 6.50
N VAL A 192 -20.95 10.79 5.34
CA VAL A 192 -20.83 11.59 4.12
C VAL A 192 -22.21 12.04 3.61
N LYS A 193 -23.23 11.15 3.67
CA LYS A 193 -24.59 11.47 3.22
C LYS A 193 -25.32 12.44 4.16
N ALA A 194 -25.07 12.36 5.47
CA ALA A 194 -25.65 13.29 6.44
C ALA A 194 -25.14 14.72 6.26
N GLU A 195 -23.90 14.88 5.79
CA GLU A 195 -23.23 16.16 5.54
C GLU A 195 -23.67 16.84 4.23
N LYS A 196 -24.75 16.42 3.56
CA LYS A 196 -25.25 17.02 2.30
C LYS A 196 -25.47 18.55 2.33
N LYS A 197 -25.43 19.19 3.49
CA LYS A 197 -25.45 20.66 3.66
C LYS A 197 -24.07 21.34 3.56
N ASN A 198 -22.97 20.58 3.57
CA ASN A 198 -21.59 21.04 3.39
C ASN A 198 -20.99 20.50 2.07
N ALA A 199 -20.61 21.44 1.21
CA ALA A 199 -20.23 21.26 -0.20
C ALA A 199 -18.93 20.47 -0.44
N GLY A 200 -18.96 19.14 -0.33
CA GLY A 200 -17.90 18.28 -0.88
C GLY A 200 -17.14 17.39 0.11
N THR A 201 -17.71 17.08 1.27
CA THR A 201 -17.16 16.05 2.17
C THR A 201 -17.12 14.69 1.46
N ARG A 202 -16.01 13.97 1.60
CA ARG A 202 -15.76 12.65 1.01
C ARG A 202 -15.35 11.65 2.09
N GLY A 203 -15.56 10.37 1.81
CA GLY A 203 -14.96 9.28 2.58
C GLY A 203 -13.59 8.90 2.03
N LEU A 204 -12.75 8.27 2.86
CA LEU A 204 -11.46 7.73 2.44
C LEU A 204 -11.21 6.35 3.04
N VAL A 205 -10.89 5.38 2.20
CA VAL A 205 -10.39 4.05 2.61
C VAL A 205 -8.99 3.86 2.06
N LEU A 206 -8.02 3.72 2.95
CA LEU A 206 -6.63 3.44 2.63
C LEU A 206 -6.29 2.01 3.01
N THR A 207 -5.89 1.19 2.04
CA THR A 207 -5.50 -0.21 2.29
C THR A 207 -4.01 -0.41 2.04
N MET A 208 -3.30 -0.92 3.05
CA MET A 208 -1.86 -1.19 2.94
C MET A 208 -1.59 -2.44 2.10
N GLY A 209 -1.20 -2.19 0.86
CA GLY A 209 -0.61 -3.16 -0.04
C GLY A 209 0.89 -3.37 0.20
N SER A 210 1.53 -4.02 -0.77
CA SER A 210 2.96 -4.33 -0.76
C SER A 210 3.44 -4.55 -2.18
N PHE A 211 4.71 -4.29 -2.46
CA PHE A 211 5.34 -4.74 -3.70
C PHE A 211 5.20 -6.27 -3.89
N GLY A 212 5.07 -7.03 -2.79
CA GLY A 212 4.80 -8.46 -2.85
C GLY A 212 3.44 -8.83 -3.43
N GLY A 213 2.50 -7.88 -3.53
CA GLY A 213 1.23 -8.03 -4.27
C GLY A 213 1.28 -7.52 -5.71
N LEU A 214 2.41 -6.93 -6.12
CA LEU A 214 2.67 -6.45 -7.48
C LEU A 214 3.56 -7.43 -8.23
N ILE A 215 4.58 -7.96 -7.54
CA ILE A 215 5.65 -8.78 -8.11
C ILE A 215 5.64 -10.15 -7.43
N PRO A 216 5.72 -11.26 -8.18
CA PRO A 216 5.92 -12.59 -7.60
C PRO A 216 7.08 -12.59 -6.62
N THR A 217 6.81 -13.08 -5.41
CA THR A 217 7.74 -13.01 -4.28
C THR A 217 7.97 -14.41 -3.71
N PRO A 218 8.82 -15.23 -4.37
CA PRO A 218 9.17 -16.57 -3.90
C PRO A 218 9.70 -16.58 -2.47
N LEU A 219 9.43 -17.67 -1.74
CA LEU A 219 9.68 -17.83 -0.29
C LEU A 219 8.77 -16.98 0.62
N LEU A 220 7.83 -16.23 0.05
CA LEU A 220 6.77 -15.50 0.77
C LEU A 220 5.43 -15.69 0.04
N ALA A 221 5.18 -16.90 -0.49
CA ALA A 221 4.11 -17.16 -1.44
C ALA A 221 2.71 -16.78 -0.91
N THR A 222 2.40 -17.18 0.33
CA THR A 222 1.12 -16.89 0.99
C THR A 222 0.93 -15.40 1.23
N TYR A 223 1.98 -14.73 1.73
CA TYR A 223 1.97 -13.28 1.89
C TYR A 223 1.78 -12.56 0.54
N SER A 224 2.51 -12.96 -0.49
CA SER A 224 2.41 -12.41 -1.86
C SER A 224 1.00 -12.56 -2.44
N GLY A 225 0.40 -13.74 -2.28
CA GLY A 225 -0.99 -14.00 -2.64
C GLY A 225 -1.96 -13.10 -1.88
N SER A 226 -1.83 -13.00 -0.55
CA SER A 226 -2.69 -12.17 0.29
C SER A 226 -2.65 -10.68 -0.10
N LYS A 227 -1.50 -10.16 -0.51
CA LYS A 227 -1.34 -8.76 -0.94
C LYS A 227 -1.81 -8.54 -2.38
N SER A 228 -1.72 -9.54 -3.25
CA SER A 228 -2.34 -9.52 -4.58
C SER A 228 -3.88 -9.51 -4.48
N PHE A 229 -4.45 -10.27 -3.53
CA PHE A 229 -5.88 -10.24 -3.23
C PHE A 229 -6.33 -8.82 -2.86
N LEU A 230 -5.66 -8.19 -1.90
CA LEU A 230 -6.02 -6.83 -1.45
C LEU A 230 -5.95 -5.80 -2.58
N GLN A 231 -5.02 -5.97 -3.52
CA GLN A 231 -4.93 -5.13 -4.71
C GLN A 231 -6.19 -5.24 -5.55
N SER A 232 -6.55 -6.44 -6.00
CA SER A 232 -7.73 -6.60 -6.84
C SER A 232 -9.00 -6.18 -6.11
N TRP A 233 -9.12 -6.53 -4.83
CA TRP A 233 -10.26 -6.18 -4.00
C TRP A 233 -10.43 -4.66 -3.83
N SER A 234 -9.35 -3.94 -3.52
CA SER A 234 -9.41 -2.47 -3.34
C SER A 234 -9.79 -1.76 -4.63
N ASN A 235 -9.29 -2.25 -5.79
CA ASN A 235 -9.62 -1.70 -7.09
C ASN A 235 -11.10 -1.84 -7.44
N SER A 236 -11.69 -3.01 -7.18
CA SER A 236 -13.12 -3.25 -7.38
C SER A 236 -13.95 -2.37 -6.43
N LEU A 237 -13.58 -2.32 -5.14
CA LEU A 237 -14.27 -1.53 -4.13
C LEU A 237 -14.24 -0.03 -4.46
N ALA A 238 -13.14 0.48 -5.03
CA ALA A 238 -13.04 1.85 -5.50
C ALA A 238 -14.03 2.18 -6.62
N GLY A 239 -14.30 1.22 -7.51
CA GLY A 239 -15.34 1.35 -8.53
C GLY A 239 -16.74 1.43 -7.93
N GLU A 240 -17.03 0.52 -7.00
CA GLU A 240 -18.34 0.40 -6.33
C GLU A 240 -18.70 1.66 -5.53
N LEU A 241 -17.76 2.18 -4.72
CA LEU A 241 -18.05 3.27 -3.77
C LEU A 241 -17.86 4.68 -4.35
N SER A 242 -17.44 4.80 -5.62
CA SER A 242 -17.19 6.09 -6.27
C SER A 242 -18.41 7.02 -6.25
N LYS A 243 -19.61 6.46 -6.46
CA LYS A 243 -20.89 7.20 -6.47
C LYS A 243 -21.34 7.66 -5.08
N ASP A 244 -20.85 7.01 -4.02
CA ASP A 244 -21.09 7.41 -2.63
C ASP A 244 -20.07 8.44 -2.13
N ALA A 245 -19.25 9.01 -3.02
CA ALA A 245 -18.21 9.98 -2.73
C ALA A 245 -17.14 9.45 -1.75
N ILE A 246 -16.79 8.17 -1.88
CA ILE A 246 -15.72 7.53 -1.10
C ILE A 246 -14.54 7.25 -2.03
N ASP A 247 -13.39 7.80 -1.67
CA ASP A 247 -12.12 7.47 -2.29
C ASP A 247 -11.59 6.18 -1.66
N VAL A 248 -11.27 5.17 -2.46
CA VAL A 248 -10.61 3.95 -2.00
C VAL A 248 -9.27 3.85 -2.70
N GLU A 249 -8.20 3.66 -1.95
CA GLU A 249 -6.84 3.63 -2.49
C GLU A 249 -6.03 2.49 -1.86
N LEU A 250 -5.41 1.66 -2.71
CA LEU A 250 -4.37 0.74 -2.27
C LEU A 250 -3.00 1.45 -2.27
N ILE A 251 -2.29 1.34 -1.15
CA ILE A 251 -0.94 1.89 -1.00
C ILE A 251 0.09 0.77 -1.18
N ILE A 252 0.87 0.82 -2.25
CA ILE A 252 2.02 -0.06 -2.44
C ILE A 252 3.20 0.48 -1.62
N SER A 253 3.61 -0.31 -0.64
CA SER A 253 4.85 -0.12 0.08
C SER A 253 5.91 -1.12 -0.39
N TYR A 254 7.15 -0.67 -0.53
CA TYR A 254 8.31 -1.57 -0.53
C TYR A 254 8.81 -1.69 0.91
N LEU A 255 10.09 -1.98 1.10
CA LEU A 255 10.66 -2.06 2.45
C LEU A 255 10.56 -0.69 3.14
N VAL A 256 9.95 -0.69 4.32
CA VAL A 256 9.92 0.42 5.27
C VAL A 256 10.49 -0.09 6.59
N THR A 257 11.24 0.73 7.32
CA THR A 257 11.79 0.30 8.61
C THR A 257 10.64 0.01 9.59
N SER A 258 10.58 -1.21 10.11
CA SER A 258 9.55 -1.62 11.05
C SER A 258 9.95 -2.90 11.78
N SER A 259 9.21 -3.24 12.82
CA SER A 259 9.36 -4.54 13.49
C SER A 259 9.04 -5.72 12.54
N MET A 260 8.10 -5.54 11.61
CA MET A 260 7.75 -6.53 10.58
C MET A 260 8.88 -6.78 9.57
N SER A 261 9.51 -5.72 9.05
CA SER A 261 10.62 -5.88 8.08
C SER A 261 11.93 -6.31 8.74
N LYS A 262 12.02 -6.19 10.07
CA LYS A 262 13.24 -6.40 10.86
C LYS A 262 14.41 -5.47 10.47
N ILE A 263 14.12 -4.40 9.72
CA ILE A 263 15.08 -3.38 9.31
C ILE A 263 14.95 -2.17 10.24
N ARG A 264 16.07 -1.78 10.86
CA ARG A 264 16.11 -0.70 11.87
C ARG A 264 16.72 0.61 11.36
N ARG A 265 17.40 0.60 10.22
CA ARG A 265 18.06 1.78 9.64
C ARG A 265 17.39 2.16 8.32
N SER A 266 17.08 3.44 8.17
CA SER A 266 16.56 3.99 6.93
C SER A 266 17.67 4.16 5.89
N SER A 267 17.29 4.15 4.62
CA SER A 267 18.13 4.45 3.46
C SER A 267 17.29 5.11 2.38
N LEU A 268 17.89 5.48 1.26
CA LEU A 268 17.18 6.07 0.13
C LEU A 268 16.01 5.20 -0.36
N MET A 269 16.22 3.88 -0.45
CA MET A 269 15.20 2.90 -0.86
C MET A 269 14.33 2.37 0.29
N ILE A 270 14.71 2.64 1.54
CA ILE A 270 14.03 2.12 2.74
C ILE A 270 13.71 3.30 3.66
N PRO A 271 12.58 4.00 3.45
CA PRO A 271 12.19 5.10 4.31
C PRO A 271 11.85 4.61 5.72
N ASN A 272 11.85 5.54 6.66
CA ASN A 272 11.18 5.34 7.94
C ASN A 272 9.65 5.55 7.80
N PRO A 273 8.83 5.11 8.78
CA PRO A 273 7.38 5.31 8.73
C PRO A 273 6.96 6.76 8.52
N GLN A 274 7.61 7.71 9.19
CA GLN A 274 7.29 9.14 9.08
C GLN A 274 7.41 9.66 7.65
N GLN A 275 8.53 9.35 6.98
CA GLN A 275 8.77 9.70 5.58
C GLN A 275 7.75 9.03 4.66
N PHE A 276 7.48 7.73 4.88
CA PHE A 276 6.56 6.97 4.06
C PHE A 276 5.12 7.49 4.16
N VAL A 277 4.57 7.60 5.38
CA VAL A 277 3.21 8.10 5.63
C VAL A 277 3.04 9.54 5.18
N LYS A 278 4.06 10.39 5.38
CA LYS A 278 4.03 11.78 4.87
C LYS A 278 3.87 11.79 3.35
N SER A 279 4.59 10.94 2.64
CA SER A 279 4.48 10.79 1.19
C SER A 279 3.09 10.27 0.78
N THR A 280 2.57 9.28 1.49
CA THR A 280 1.25 8.69 1.25
C THR A 280 0.15 9.75 1.39
N LEU A 281 0.10 10.44 2.52
CA LEU A 281 -0.93 11.45 2.78
C LEU A 281 -0.79 12.66 1.84
N LYS A 282 0.43 13.02 1.42
CA LYS A 282 0.63 14.10 0.41
C LYS A 282 -0.04 13.77 -0.93
N SER A 283 -0.11 12.49 -1.30
CA SER A 283 -0.40 12.03 -2.66
C SER A 283 -1.68 11.20 -2.80
N VAL A 284 -2.60 11.25 -1.82
CA VAL A 284 -3.89 10.55 -1.90
C VAL A 284 -4.65 10.88 -3.20
N GLY A 285 -5.18 9.87 -3.89
CA GLY A 285 -5.85 10.02 -5.18
C GLY A 285 -4.91 10.14 -6.40
N ARG A 286 -3.59 9.97 -6.20
CA ARG A 286 -2.60 9.94 -7.30
C ARG A 286 -2.04 8.56 -7.48
N ARG A 287 -1.55 8.28 -8.70
CA ARG A 287 -0.92 6.99 -9.01
C ARG A 287 0.53 6.94 -8.57
N CYS A 288 1.26 8.06 -8.68
CA CYS A 288 2.71 8.09 -8.45
C CYS A 288 3.38 6.97 -9.28
N GLY A 289 4.03 5.99 -8.64
CA GLY A 289 4.65 4.85 -9.34
C GLY A 289 3.69 3.81 -9.92
N SER A 290 2.41 3.82 -9.55
CA SER A 290 1.41 2.81 -9.95
C SER A 290 0.55 3.24 -11.13
N GLN A 291 1.18 3.79 -12.17
CA GLN A 291 0.47 4.43 -13.28
C GLN A 291 -0.45 3.50 -14.09
N ASP A 292 -0.16 2.20 -14.06
CA ASP A 292 -0.85 1.11 -14.73
C ASP A 292 -2.00 0.51 -13.91
N ARG A 293 -2.19 0.95 -12.64
CA ARG A 293 -3.20 0.40 -11.73
C ARG A 293 -4.19 1.47 -11.29
N TYR A 294 -5.48 1.19 -11.46
CA TYR A 294 -6.56 2.01 -10.95
C TYR A 294 -6.55 2.03 -9.41
N ALA A 295 -6.95 3.15 -8.78
CA ALA A 295 -7.12 3.26 -7.33
C ALA A 295 -5.93 2.73 -6.50
N THR A 296 -4.71 2.98 -6.99
CA THR A 296 -3.48 2.45 -6.42
C THR A 296 -2.39 3.49 -6.49
N MET A 297 -1.60 3.61 -5.43
CA MET A 297 -0.46 4.51 -5.37
C MET A 297 0.82 3.83 -4.90
N THR A 298 1.95 4.25 -5.44
CA THR A 298 3.28 3.99 -4.86
C THR A 298 3.88 5.34 -4.46
N PRO A 299 3.66 5.80 -3.21
CA PRO A 299 3.74 7.22 -2.91
C PRO A 299 5.14 7.70 -2.58
N TYR A 300 6.03 6.81 -2.10
CA TYR A 300 7.40 7.17 -1.79
C TYR A 300 8.24 7.19 -3.06
N TRP A 301 8.89 8.32 -3.36
CA TRP A 301 9.50 8.58 -4.66
C TRP A 301 10.49 7.50 -5.13
N ALA A 302 11.33 6.96 -4.24
CA ALA A 302 12.33 5.96 -4.62
C ALA A 302 11.66 4.61 -4.94
N HIS A 303 10.59 4.27 -4.22
CA HIS A 303 9.75 3.11 -4.53
C HIS A 303 9.04 3.29 -5.86
N ALA A 304 8.54 4.50 -6.12
CA ALA A 304 7.82 4.85 -7.34
C ALA A 304 8.69 4.76 -8.59
N VAL A 305 9.92 5.30 -8.53
CA VAL A 305 10.91 5.20 -9.62
C VAL A 305 11.32 3.76 -9.84
N TYR A 306 11.56 3.00 -8.77
CA TYR A 306 11.92 1.59 -8.89
C TYR A 306 10.80 0.76 -9.53
N GLN A 307 9.56 0.98 -9.12
CA GLN A 307 8.40 0.37 -9.75
C GLN A 307 8.27 0.75 -11.23
N PHE A 308 8.42 2.03 -11.56
CA PHE A 308 8.35 2.51 -12.94
C PHE A 308 9.39 1.80 -13.82
N VAL A 309 10.64 1.69 -13.35
CA VAL A 309 11.69 0.98 -14.08
C VAL A 309 11.30 -0.47 -14.30
N ILE A 310 10.83 -1.19 -13.26
CA ILE A 310 10.43 -2.59 -13.40
C ILE A 310 9.29 -2.75 -14.40
N THR A 311 8.25 -1.92 -14.30
CA THR A 311 7.06 -2.01 -15.16
C THR A 311 7.41 -1.71 -16.63
N GLU A 312 8.30 -0.74 -16.89
CA GLU A 312 8.62 -0.32 -18.26
C GLU A 312 9.73 -1.11 -18.94
N THR A 313 10.57 -1.85 -18.20
CA THR A 313 11.68 -2.63 -18.78
C THR A 313 11.42 -4.13 -18.75
N PHE A 314 11.41 -4.73 -17.55
CA PHE A 314 11.39 -6.18 -17.39
C PHE A 314 9.96 -6.72 -17.32
N GLY A 315 9.02 -5.94 -16.82
CA GLY A 315 7.66 -6.38 -16.50
C GLY A 315 7.58 -7.03 -15.11
N VAL A 316 6.52 -6.68 -14.37
CA VAL A 316 6.31 -7.07 -12.96
C VAL A 316 6.05 -8.56 -12.73
N TYR A 317 5.71 -9.32 -13.78
CA TYR A 317 5.53 -10.78 -13.75
C TYR A 317 6.62 -11.55 -14.51
N SER A 318 7.72 -10.89 -14.88
CA SER A 318 8.76 -11.54 -15.67
C SER A 318 9.57 -12.56 -14.89
N LYS A 319 10.07 -13.58 -15.61
CA LYS A 319 10.98 -14.58 -15.05
C LYS A 319 12.24 -13.94 -14.44
N ILE A 320 12.75 -12.88 -15.06
CA ILE A 320 13.93 -12.14 -14.60
C ILE A 320 13.67 -11.54 -13.21
N VAL A 321 12.59 -10.77 -13.06
CA VAL A 321 12.25 -10.13 -11.78
C VAL A 321 11.97 -11.17 -10.70
N ASN A 322 11.27 -12.26 -11.04
CA ASN A 322 11.03 -13.38 -10.14
C ASN A 322 12.33 -14.03 -9.66
N SER A 323 13.31 -14.25 -10.55
CA SER A 323 14.63 -14.80 -10.20
C SER A 323 15.46 -13.87 -9.31
N ILE A 324 15.40 -12.55 -9.54
CA ILE A 324 16.04 -11.54 -8.69
C ILE A 324 15.43 -11.58 -7.29
N ASN A 325 14.09 -11.56 -7.20
CA ASN A 325 13.38 -11.63 -5.93
C ASN A 325 13.66 -12.94 -5.17
N TYR A 326 13.72 -14.08 -5.87
CA TYR A 326 14.06 -15.36 -5.23
C TYR A 326 15.46 -15.33 -4.61
N THR A 327 16.46 -14.84 -5.35
CA THR A 327 17.84 -14.70 -4.84
C THR A 327 17.90 -13.78 -3.63
N PHE A 328 17.19 -12.65 -3.67
CA PHE A 328 17.09 -11.71 -2.55
C PHE A 328 16.50 -12.39 -1.28
N HIS A 329 15.35 -13.04 -1.38
CA HIS A 329 14.72 -13.71 -0.23
C HIS A 329 15.53 -14.90 0.28
N LYS A 330 16.17 -15.66 -0.62
CA LYS A 330 17.09 -16.75 -0.23
C LYS A 330 18.24 -16.22 0.62
N SER A 331 18.80 -15.05 0.28
CA SER A 331 19.85 -14.41 1.09
C SER A 331 19.38 -14.00 2.48
N ILE A 332 18.12 -13.55 2.62
CA ILE A 332 17.52 -13.19 3.91
C ILE A 332 17.32 -14.44 4.75
N ARG A 333 16.75 -15.50 4.16
CA ARG A 333 16.54 -16.79 4.81
C ARG A 333 17.85 -17.35 5.37
N ILE A 334 18.91 -17.39 4.57
CA ILE A 334 20.24 -17.89 5.00
C ILE A 334 20.74 -17.11 6.22
N ARG A 335 20.64 -15.78 6.21
CA ARG A 335 21.05 -14.93 7.34
C ARG A 335 20.21 -15.18 8.58
N ALA A 336 18.90 -15.36 8.43
CA ALA A 336 18.00 -15.61 9.53
C ALA A 336 18.26 -16.98 10.20
N LEU A 337 18.41 -18.03 9.40
CA LEU A 337 18.73 -19.38 9.91
C LEU A 337 20.10 -19.41 10.61
N LYS A 338 21.11 -18.74 10.05
CA LYS A 338 22.43 -18.58 10.71
C LYS A 338 22.32 -17.86 12.04
N LYS A 339 21.46 -16.84 12.15
CA LYS A 339 21.24 -16.11 13.40
C LYS A 339 20.57 -17.01 14.44
N ALA A 340 19.52 -17.74 14.06
CA ALA A 340 18.82 -18.68 14.94
C ALA A 340 19.77 -19.77 15.47
N ALA A 341 20.56 -20.40 14.60
CA ALA A 341 21.52 -21.43 14.99
C ALA A 341 22.61 -20.92 15.96
N ARG A 342 22.96 -19.63 15.90
CA ARG A 342 23.90 -19.00 16.86
C ARG A 342 23.26 -18.72 18.21
N GLN A 343 21.95 -18.53 18.28
CA GLN A 343 21.22 -18.30 19.53
C GLN A 343 21.06 -19.61 20.28
N VAL A 344 20.67 -20.69 19.60
CA VAL A 344 20.58 -22.04 20.17
C VAL A 344 21.92 -22.55 20.72
N LYS A 345 23.05 -22.13 20.15
CA LYS A 345 24.39 -22.48 20.67
C LYS A 345 24.84 -21.69 21.91
N LYS A 346 24.11 -20.63 22.26
CA LYS A 346 24.42 -19.77 23.43
C LYS A 346 23.53 -20.07 24.63
N GLU A 347 22.41 -20.73 24.39
CA GLU A 347 21.56 -21.39 25.38
C GLU A 347 22.13 -22.78 25.68
#